data_AF-A9E6T8-F1
#
_entry.id   AF-A9E6T8-F1
#
_cell.length_a   1.000
_cell.length_b   1.000
_cell.length_c   1.000
_cell.angle_alpha   90.00
_cell.angle_beta   90.00
_cell.angle_gamma   90.00
#
_symmetry.space_group_name_H-M   'P 1'
#
loop_
_entity.id
_entity.type
_entity.pdbx_description
1 polymer ?
#
loop_
_entity_poly.entity_id
_entity_poly.type
_entity_poly.pdbx_seq_one_letter_code
_entity_poly.pdbx_strand_id
1 'polypeptide(L)'
;MSVTMKKSILLVFVLFFSCAKNNSEDSLRKELNILEKNQDKLVNELKEINENYLEPFRIYQENVLKESATSPDTIILNYTKFIEKYPNSFWRHESERRIENVKNRKHLWTKENGWNLNKSDIPKPKLGVKAISCPGC
;
A
#
# COMPACT_ATOMS: atom_id res chain seq x y z
N MET A 1 27.45 -72.10 26.40
CA MET A 1 26.61 -71.29 25.48
C MET A 1 26.24 -69.99 26.18
N SER A 2 26.12 -68.87 25.46
CA SER A 2 25.46 -67.63 25.94
C SER A 2 26.33 -66.53 26.59
N VAL A 3 27.41 -66.09 25.91
CA VAL A 3 28.00 -64.75 26.19
C VAL A 3 28.20 -63.94 24.89
N THR A 4 28.44 -64.61 23.76
CA THR A 4 28.55 -63.97 22.43
C THR A 4 27.22 -63.52 21.84
N MET A 5 26.12 -64.21 22.15
CA MET A 5 24.78 -63.89 21.61
C MET A 5 24.19 -62.58 22.14
N LYS A 6 24.57 -62.15 23.36
CA LYS A 6 24.08 -60.89 23.96
C LYS A 6 24.73 -59.64 23.36
N LYS A 7 25.97 -59.72 22.85
CA LYS A 7 26.67 -58.57 22.24
C LYS A 7 26.15 -58.25 20.83
N SER A 8 25.75 -59.26 20.06
CA SER A 8 25.19 -59.05 18.71
C SER A 8 23.81 -58.40 18.72
N ILE A 9 22.97 -58.68 19.74
CA ILE A 9 21.63 -58.08 19.86
C ILE A 9 21.72 -56.58 20.19
N LEU A 10 22.72 -56.17 20.99
CA LEU A 10 22.92 -54.76 21.33
C LEU A 10 23.35 -53.92 20.12
N LEU A 11 24.14 -54.49 19.21
CA LEU A 11 24.67 -53.80 18.03
C LEU A 11 23.59 -53.57 16.95
N VAL A 12 22.63 -54.49 16.85
CA VAL A 12 21.47 -54.38 15.94
C VAL A 12 20.50 -53.29 16.41
N PHE A 13 20.29 -53.13 17.72
CA PHE A 13 19.41 -52.06 18.25
C PHE A 13 19.97 -50.66 18.01
N VAL A 14 21.29 -50.45 18.09
CA VAL A 14 21.91 -49.13 17.85
C VAL A 14 21.78 -48.67 16.39
N LEU A 15 21.72 -49.61 15.43
CA LEU A 15 21.54 -49.29 14.01
C LEU A 15 20.10 -48.88 13.67
N PHE A 16 19.09 -49.38 14.38
CA PHE A 16 17.70 -48.99 14.15
C PHE A 16 17.35 -47.58 14.68
N PHE A 17 18.03 -47.11 15.72
CA PHE A 17 17.81 -45.74 16.24
C PHE A 17 18.45 -44.64 15.38
N SER A 18 19.42 -44.96 14.53
CA SER A 18 20.08 -43.98 13.65
C SER A 18 19.25 -43.61 12.41
N CYS A 19 18.24 -44.39 12.02
CA CYS A 19 17.42 -44.08 10.84
C CYS A 19 16.17 -43.22 11.13
N ALA A 20 15.69 -43.15 12.37
CA ALA A 20 14.49 -42.39 12.71
C ALA A 20 14.76 -40.87 12.90
N LYS A 21 16.00 -40.50 13.23
CA LYS A 21 16.39 -39.11 13.55
C LYS A 21 16.35 -38.17 12.34
N ASN A 22 16.63 -38.67 11.14
CA ASN A 22 16.66 -37.88 9.90
C ASN A 22 15.28 -37.36 9.46
N ASN A 23 14.19 -38.07 9.76
CA ASN A 23 12.85 -37.64 9.37
C ASN A 23 12.41 -36.34 10.06
N SER A 24 12.88 -36.11 11.30
CA SER A 24 12.56 -34.90 12.05
C SER A 24 13.31 -33.67 11.50
N GLU A 25 14.58 -33.84 11.13
CA GLU A 25 15.39 -32.76 10.56
C GLU A 25 14.88 -32.35 9.18
N ASP A 26 14.52 -33.32 8.33
CA ASP A 26 13.92 -33.05 7.02
C ASP A 26 12.55 -32.36 7.12
N SER A 27 11.74 -32.71 8.14
CA SER A 27 10.47 -32.01 8.41
C SER A 27 10.72 -30.55 8.79
N LEU A 28 11.62 -30.32 9.75
CA LEU A 28 11.97 -28.97 10.21
C LEU A 28 12.57 -28.12 9.09
N ARG A 29 13.42 -28.69 8.23
CA ARG A 29 13.96 -28.00 7.04
C ARG A 29 12.86 -27.62 6.06
N LYS A 30 11.87 -28.49 5.82
CA LYS A 30 10.71 -28.17 4.96
C LYS A 30 9.86 -27.06 5.55
N GLU A 31 9.57 -27.11 6.85
CA GLU A 31 8.83 -26.07 7.55
C GLU A 31 9.56 -24.72 7.51
N LEU A 32 10.88 -24.72 7.73
CA LEU A 32 11.71 -23.52 7.63
C LEU A 32 11.65 -22.91 6.21
N ASN A 33 11.82 -23.74 5.18
CA ASN A 33 11.73 -23.28 3.79
C ASN A 33 10.34 -22.72 3.43
N ILE A 34 9.27 -23.29 4.00
CA ILE A 34 7.91 -22.75 3.82
C ILE A 34 7.77 -21.41 4.53
N LEU A 35 8.30 -21.30 5.75
CA LEU A 35 8.24 -20.07 6.53
C LEU A 35 9.01 -18.92 5.84
N GLU A 36 10.21 -19.20 5.33
CA GLU A 36 11.01 -18.23 4.57
C GLU A 36 10.27 -17.74 3.32
N LYS A 37 9.69 -18.66 2.55
CA LYS A 37 8.87 -18.29 1.37
C LYS A 37 7.66 -17.45 1.72
N ASN A 38 6.99 -17.77 2.82
CA ASN A 38 5.84 -17.00 3.29
C ASN A 38 6.27 -15.61 3.75
N GLN A 39 7.41 -15.50 4.44
CA GLN A 39 7.98 -14.22 4.84
C GLN A 39 8.30 -13.36 3.62
N ASP A 40 8.97 -13.91 2.60
CA ASP A 40 9.29 -13.18 1.37
C ASP A 40 8.02 -12.71 0.65
N LYS A 41 7.00 -13.57 0.59
CA LYS A 41 5.70 -13.22 0.02
C LYS A 41 5.06 -12.05 0.78
N LEU A 42 5.01 -12.10 2.11
CA LEU A 42 4.43 -11.03 2.93
C LEU A 42 5.20 -9.70 2.79
N VAL A 43 6.53 -9.76 2.74
CA VAL A 43 7.36 -8.57 2.51
C VAL A 43 7.06 -7.95 1.15
N ASN A 44 6.91 -8.77 0.10
CA ASN A 44 6.56 -8.29 -1.24
C ASN A 44 5.15 -7.71 -1.29
N GLU A 45 4.15 -8.37 -0.70
CA GLU A 45 2.78 -7.86 -0.62
C GLU A 45 2.72 -6.52 0.14
N LEU A 46 3.44 -6.41 1.27
CA LEU A 46 3.51 -5.17 2.04
C LEU A 46 4.16 -4.04 1.23
N LYS A 47 5.23 -4.36 0.49
CA LYS A 47 5.90 -3.40 -0.38
C LYS A 47 4.97 -2.91 -1.48
N GLU A 48 4.25 -3.82 -2.14
CA GLU A 48 3.26 -3.46 -3.17
C GLU A 48 2.15 -2.57 -2.61
N ILE A 49 1.64 -2.86 -1.41
CA ILE A 49 0.64 -2.03 -0.74
C ILE A 49 1.20 -0.62 -0.51
N ASN A 50 2.43 -0.54 0.01
CA ASN A 50 3.07 0.72 0.32
C ASN A 50 3.28 1.58 -0.94
N GLU A 51 3.84 0.99 -2.00
CA GLU A 51 4.20 1.71 -3.23
C GLU A 51 2.97 2.11 -4.06
N ASN A 52 1.94 1.25 -4.13
CA ASN A 52 0.78 1.48 -4.99
C ASN A 52 -0.36 2.25 -4.31
N TYR A 53 -0.42 2.28 -2.98
CA TYR A 53 -1.55 2.87 -2.26
C TYR A 53 -1.12 3.90 -1.21
N LEU A 54 -0.22 3.55 -0.29
CA LEU A 54 0.10 4.42 0.85
C LEU A 54 0.92 5.65 0.43
N GLU A 55 1.99 5.45 -0.33
CA GLU A 55 2.83 6.56 -0.81
C GLU A 55 2.06 7.54 -1.74
N PRO A 56 1.28 7.06 -2.73
CA PRO A 56 0.43 7.94 -3.52
C PRO A 56 -0.56 8.72 -2.66
N PHE A 57 -1.21 8.06 -1.69
CA PHE A 57 -2.15 8.72 -0.79
C PHE A 57 -1.48 9.82 0.03
N ARG A 58 -0.32 9.53 0.64
CA ARG A 58 0.43 10.49 1.46
C ARG A 58 0.78 11.75 0.66
N ILE A 59 1.35 11.59 -0.54
CA ILE A 59 1.73 12.73 -1.38
C ILE A 59 0.51 13.52 -1.84
N TYR A 60 -0.57 12.83 -2.23
CA TYR A 60 -1.81 13.47 -2.59
C TYR A 60 -2.40 14.28 -1.43
N GLN A 61 -2.41 13.73 -0.21
CA GLN A 61 -2.87 14.42 1.00
C GLN A 61 -2.03 15.65 1.30
N GLU A 62 -0.70 15.56 1.18
CA GLU A 62 0.19 16.70 1.36
C GLU A 62 -0.09 17.83 0.36
N ASN A 63 -0.37 17.48 -0.90
CA ASN A 63 -0.76 18.45 -1.92
C ASN A 63 -2.03 19.19 -1.50
N VAL A 64 -3.08 18.47 -1.05
CA VAL A 64 -4.33 19.06 -0.56
C VAL A 64 -4.11 20.06 0.55
N LEU A 65 -3.37 19.66 1.58
CA LEU A 65 -3.22 20.46 2.78
C LEU A 65 -2.49 21.79 2.51
N LYS A 66 -1.69 21.84 1.45
CA LYS A 66 -0.94 23.04 1.05
C LYS A 66 -1.69 23.92 0.04
N GLU A 67 -2.80 23.45 -0.56
CA GLU A 67 -3.49 24.17 -1.64
C GLU A 67 -3.95 25.58 -1.25
N SER A 68 -4.39 25.78 -0.01
CA SER A 68 -4.93 27.07 0.44
C SER A 68 -3.90 28.20 0.39
N ALA A 69 -2.62 27.89 0.59
CA ALA A 69 -1.50 28.82 0.60
C ALA A 69 -0.63 28.74 -0.68
N THR A 70 -1.01 27.91 -1.65
CA THR A 70 -0.21 27.66 -2.85
C THR A 70 -0.84 28.36 -4.05
N SER A 71 0.00 28.89 -4.96
CA SER A 71 -0.50 29.51 -6.19
C SER A 71 -1.12 28.46 -7.13
N PRO A 72 -2.13 28.83 -7.94
CA PRO A 72 -2.79 27.92 -8.87
C PRO A 72 -1.82 27.17 -9.80
N ASP A 73 -0.79 27.84 -10.30
CA ASP A 73 0.19 27.23 -11.20
C ASP A 73 1.04 26.17 -10.49
N THR A 74 1.42 26.42 -9.24
CA THR A 74 2.14 25.43 -8.43
C THR A 74 1.22 24.27 -8.04
N ILE A 75 -0.06 24.51 -7.74
CA ILE A 75 -1.03 23.44 -7.48
C ILE A 75 -1.16 22.53 -8.71
N ILE A 76 -1.35 23.12 -9.90
CA ILE A 76 -1.43 22.37 -11.16
C ILE A 76 -0.17 21.55 -11.38
N LEU A 77 1.02 22.16 -11.23
CA LEU A 77 2.30 21.48 -11.40
C LEU A 77 2.46 20.28 -10.45
N ASN A 78 2.09 20.45 -9.18
CA ASN A 78 2.20 19.40 -8.17
C ASN A 78 1.31 18.20 -8.52
N TYR A 79 0.08 18.44 -8.97
CA TYR A 79 -0.81 17.36 -9.40
C TYR A 79 -0.38 16.73 -10.72
N THR A 80 0.15 17.50 -11.67
CA THR A 80 0.71 16.93 -12.91
C THR A 80 1.86 15.98 -12.60
N LYS A 81 2.83 16.40 -11.76
CA LYS A 81 3.92 15.54 -11.30
C LYS A 81 3.43 14.31 -10.54
N PHE A 82 2.38 14.46 -9.74
CA PHE A 82 1.76 13.34 -9.03
C PHE A 82 1.20 12.30 -10.00
N ILE A 83 0.45 12.75 -11.02
CA ILE A 83 -0.15 11.86 -12.04
C ILE A 83 0.95 11.17 -12.86
N GLU A 84 2.00 11.89 -13.25
CA GLU A 84 3.15 11.32 -13.97
C GLU A 84 3.85 10.23 -13.16
N LYS A 85 4.03 10.46 -11.86
CA LYS A 85 4.68 9.49 -10.96
C LYS A 85 3.79 8.29 -10.64
N TYR A 86 2.48 8.50 -10.54
CA TYR A 86 1.51 7.46 -10.13
C TYR A 86 0.30 7.38 -11.10
N PRO A 87 0.54 6.99 -12.37
CA PRO A 87 -0.47 7.05 -13.43
C PRO A 87 -1.63 6.06 -13.27
N ASN A 88 -1.43 5.02 -12.46
CA ASN A 88 -2.44 4.00 -12.16
C ASN A 88 -2.99 4.12 -10.73
N SER A 89 -2.64 5.18 -10.00
CA SER A 89 -3.17 5.36 -8.65
C SER A 89 -4.65 5.68 -8.67
N PHE A 90 -5.37 5.23 -7.64
CA PHE A 90 -6.76 5.63 -7.38
C PHE A 90 -6.93 7.16 -7.38
N TRP A 91 -5.91 7.89 -6.90
CA TRP A 91 -5.91 9.34 -6.74
C TRP A 91 -5.64 10.12 -8.03
N ARG A 92 -5.32 9.45 -9.15
CA ARG A 92 -5.12 10.12 -10.45
C ARG A 92 -6.37 10.88 -10.87
N HIS A 93 -7.53 10.23 -10.90
CA HIS A 93 -8.77 10.83 -11.39
C HIS A 93 -9.15 12.07 -10.56
N GLU A 94 -8.96 11.99 -9.25
CA GLU A 94 -9.21 13.10 -8.35
C GLU A 94 -8.23 14.27 -8.57
N SER A 95 -6.97 13.95 -8.84
CA SER A 95 -5.95 14.95 -9.18
C SER A 95 -6.25 15.65 -10.50
N GLU A 96 -6.69 14.92 -11.52
CA GLU A 96 -7.13 15.48 -12.81
C GLU A 96 -8.31 16.45 -12.61
N ARG A 97 -9.33 16.03 -11.84
CA ARG A 97 -10.50 16.85 -11.50
C ARG A 97 -10.11 18.14 -10.78
N ARG A 98 -9.14 18.06 -9.86
CA ARG A 98 -8.64 19.25 -9.16
C ARG A 98 -7.87 20.19 -10.07
N ILE A 99 -7.02 19.68 -10.96
CA ILE A 99 -6.35 20.51 -11.98
C ILE A 99 -7.38 21.30 -12.77
N GLU A 100 -8.45 20.65 -13.24
CA GLU A 100 -9.53 21.32 -13.97
C GLU A 100 -10.22 22.39 -13.13
N ASN A 101 -10.59 22.07 -11.88
CA ASN A 101 -11.19 23.03 -10.96
C ASN A 101 -10.31 24.26 -10.71
N VAL A 102 -9.00 24.04 -10.52
CA VAL A 102 -8.03 25.12 -10.29
C VAL A 102 -7.88 25.98 -11.55
N LYS A 103 -7.81 25.38 -12.75
CA LYS A 103 -7.78 26.12 -14.02
C LYS A 103 -9.02 27.00 -14.18
N ASN A 104 -10.20 26.45 -13.92
CA ASN A 104 -11.48 27.16 -14.06
C ASN A 104 -11.63 28.33 -13.08
N ARG A 105 -10.99 28.23 -11.91
CA ARG A 105 -11.14 29.21 -10.83
C ARG A 105 -9.90 30.06 -10.60
N LYS A 106 -8.85 29.91 -11.42
CA LYS A 106 -7.55 30.59 -11.25
C LYS A 106 -7.68 32.10 -11.06
N HIS A 107 -8.66 32.73 -11.71
CA HIS A 107 -8.96 34.16 -11.61
C HIS A 107 -9.44 34.61 -10.21
N LEU A 108 -9.95 33.69 -9.38
CA LEU A 108 -10.39 33.95 -8.01
C LEU A 108 -9.24 33.91 -7.00
N TRP A 109 -8.04 33.48 -7.41
CA TRP A 109 -6.89 33.42 -6.52
C TRP A 109 -6.07 34.70 -6.60
N THR A 110 -5.63 35.19 -5.44
CA THR A 110 -4.75 36.35 -5.30
C THR A 110 -3.57 36.03 -4.40
N LYS A 111 -2.43 36.71 -4.59
CA LYS A 111 -1.25 36.51 -3.75
C LYS A 111 -1.46 36.98 -2.30
N GLU A 112 -2.28 38.01 -2.10
CA GLU A 112 -2.53 38.61 -0.79
C GLU A 112 -3.52 37.78 0.05
N ASN A 113 -4.60 37.29 -0.56
CA ASN A 113 -5.71 36.66 0.18
C ASN A 113 -5.93 35.18 -0.17
N GLY A 114 -5.08 34.60 -1.02
CA GLY A 114 -5.26 33.24 -1.52
C GLY A 114 -6.54 33.11 -2.35
N TRP A 115 -7.26 32.00 -2.19
CA TRP A 115 -8.55 31.75 -2.84
C TRP A 115 -9.63 32.68 -2.30
N ASN A 116 -9.97 33.73 -3.07
CA ASN A 116 -11.05 34.64 -2.72
C ASN A 116 -12.38 34.10 -3.26
N LEU A 117 -13.09 33.33 -2.42
CA LEU A 117 -14.41 32.82 -2.74
C LEU A 117 -15.46 33.81 -2.24
N ASN A 118 -15.67 34.89 -2.99
CA ASN A 118 -16.84 35.74 -2.74
C ASN A 118 -18.09 34.85 -2.81
N LYS A 119 -19.04 35.02 -1.86
CA LYS A 119 -20.28 34.21 -1.82
C LYS A 119 -21.09 34.30 -3.11
N SER A 120 -20.94 35.37 -3.89
CA SER A 120 -21.53 35.56 -5.22
C SER A 120 -20.97 34.64 -6.29
N ASP A 121 -19.71 34.23 -6.15
CA ASP A 121 -18.94 33.49 -7.17
C ASP A 121 -18.95 31.98 -6.89
N ILE A 122 -19.64 31.56 -5.81
CA ILE A 122 -19.92 30.15 -5.53
C ILE A 122 -21.10 29.75 -6.42
N PRO A 123 -20.89 28.93 -7.47
CA PRO A 123 -21.99 28.48 -8.30
C PRO A 123 -23.02 27.76 -7.42
N LYS A 124 -24.26 28.23 -7.46
CA LYS A 124 -25.35 27.59 -6.72
C LYS A 124 -25.41 26.11 -7.14
N PRO A 125 -25.46 25.16 -6.19
CA PRO A 125 -25.54 23.76 -6.54
C PRO A 125 -26.73 23.58 -7.48
N LYS A 126 -26.49 22.98 -8.66
CA LYS A 126 -27.57 22.59 -9.57
C LYS A 126 -28.42 21.56 -8.83
N LEU A 127 -29.56 22.00 -8.28
CA LEU A 127 -30.60 21.15 -7.73
C LEU A 127 -31.01 20.14 -8.80
N GLY A 128 -30.52 18.90 -8.71
CA GLY A 128 -30.76 17.87 -9.72
C GLY A 128 -29.84 16.66 -9.66
N VAL A 129 -28.67 16.74 -9.04
CA VAL A 129 -27.86 15.54 -8.78
C VAL A 129 -28.44 14.85 -7.55
N LYS A 130 -29.14 13.73 -7.73
CA LYS A 130 -29.56 12.85 -6.64
C LYS A 130 -28.34 12.60 -5.76
N ALA A 131 -28.45 12.97 -4.49
CA ALA A 131 -27.47 12.57 -3.50
C ALA A 131 -27.39 11.03 -3.53
N ILE A 132 -26.23 10.50 -3.89
CA ILE A 132 -25.95 9.08 -3.68
C ILE A 132 -25.80 8.96 -2.16
N SER A 133 -26.78 8.32 -1.53
CA SER A 133 -26.70 7.93 -0.13
C SER A 133 -25.48 7.03 0.02
N CYS A 134 -24.51 7.46 0.82
CA CYS A 134 -23.46 6.56 1.31
C CYS A 134 -24.13 5.68 2.38
N PRO A 135 -24.26 4.36 2.19
CA PRO A 135 -24.80 3.50 3.23
C PRO A 135 -23.78 3.46 4.38
N GLY A 136 -24.08 4.16 5.48
CA GLY A 136 -23.26 4.16 6.70
C GLY A 136 -22.91 5.52 7.32
N CYS A 137 -23.45 6.64 6.81
CA CYS A 137 -23.38 7.94 7.48
C CYS A 137 -24.71 8.29 8.15
#